data_AF-A0A162PXB3-F1
#
_entry.id   AF-A0A162PXB3-F1
#
_cell.length_a   1.000
_cell.length_b   1.000
_cell.length_c   1.000
_cell.angle_alpha   90.00
_cell.angle_beta   90.00
_cell.angle_gamma   90.00
#
_symmetry.space_group_name_H-M   'P 1'
#
loop_
_entity.id
_entity.type
_entity.pdbx_description
1 polymer ?
#
loop_
_entity_poly.entity_id
_entity_poly.type
_entity_poly.pdbx_seq_one_letter_code
_entity_poly.pdbx_strand_id
1 'polypeptide(L)'
;MSTANNSTPIIGLDGPSAPGRMTIFSESSFFKEKRAPTLPLTAEVRARNEESGNIRATSFNRPPPVTFLSLGLLVRYGGNTKIIVHKRLPGKVPVPEIFGWTEDDGQRFIYMASIEGITF
;
A
#
# COMPACT_ATOMS: atom_id res chain seq x y z
N MET A 1 40.39 15.48 -4.34
CA MET A 1 39.74 14.53 -3.42
C MET A 1 38.33 15.03 -3.19
N SER A 2 37.31 14.33 -3.69
CA SER A 2 35.90 14.73 -3.55
C SER A 2 35.16 13.58 -2.89
N THR A 3 34.84 13.73 -1.60
CA THR A 3 34.02 12.76 -0.87
C THR A 3 32.57 12.99 -1.21
N ALA A 4 31.98 12.08 -1.98
CA ALA A 4 30.54 11.99 -2.17
C ALA A 4 29.89 11.63 -0.82
N ASN A 5 29.12 12.57 -0.30
CA ASN A 5 28.20 12.39 0.82
C ASN A 5 27.03 11.50 0.36
N ASN A 6 27.22 10.19 0.48
CA ASN A 6 26.18 9.20 0.20
C ASN A 6 25.19 9.14 1.39
N SER A 7 24.38 10.19 1.54
CA SER A 7 23.30 10.22 2.51
C SER A 7 22.14 9.36 2.00
N THR A 8 22.10 8.11 2.47
CA THR A 8 20.90 7.26 2.40
C THR A 8 19.70 8.05 2.93
N PRO A 9 18.59 8.20 2.18
CA PRO A 9 17.42 8.87 2.73
C PRO A 9 16.81 7.94 3.78
N ILE A 10 17.05 8.24 5.05
CA ILE A 10 16.21 7.78 6.16
C ILE A 10 14.85 8.45 5.93
N ILE A 11 13.91 7.75 5.31
CA ILE A 11 12.53 8.25 5.16
C ILE A 11 11.93 8.25 6.57
N GLY A 12 11.83 9.45 7.17
CA GLY A 12 11.16 9.66 8.45
C GLY A 12 9.73 9.14 8.36
N LEU A 13 9.40 8.15 9.20
CA LEU A 13 8.14 7.40 9.20
C LEU A 13 7.21 7.81 10.35
N ASP A 14 7.44 8.96 10.98
CA ASP A 14 6.62 9.45 12.09
C ASP A 14 6.16 10.88 11.84
N GLY A 15 5.18 11.02 10.96
CA GLY A 15 4.36 12.23 10.84
C GLY A 15 2.96 11.85 10.40
N PRO A 16 1.89 12.35 11.04
CA PRO A 16 0.54 12.15 10.55
C PRO A 16 0.48 12.73 9.14
N SER A 17 0.11 11.91 8.15
CA SER A 17 -0.30 12.47 6.87
C SER A 17 -1.53 13.31 7.16
N ALA A 18 -1.54 14.56 6.70
CA ALA A 18 -2.73 15.41 6.81
C ALA A 18 -3.94 14.65 6.23
N PRO A 19 -5.13 14.71 6.85
CA PRO A 19 -6.31 14.00 6.36
C PRO A 19 -6.55 14.33 4.89
N GLY A 20 -6.65 13.29 4.06
CA GLY A 20 -6.80 13.41 2.60
C GLY A 20 -5.52 13.57 1.78
N ARG A 21 -4.32 13.65 2.40
CA ARG A 21 -3.05 13.63 1.65
C ARG A 21 -2.50 12.20 1.58
N MET A 22 -2.29 11.69 0.37
CA MET A 22 -1.68 10.38 0.16
C MET A 22 -0.16 10.49 0.20
N THR A 23 0.47 9.61 0.99
CA THR A 23 1.92 9.43 0.96
C THR A 23 2.25 8.50 -0.19
N ILE A 24 2.96 9.01 -1.20
CA ILE A 24 3.31 8.28 -2.41
C ILE A 24 4.83 8.05 -2.45
N PHE A 25 5.24 6.83 -2.77
CA PHE A 25 6.63 6.52 -3.06
C PHE A 25 6.87 6.59 -4.57
N SER A 26 7.23 7.77 -5.06
CA SER A 26 7.45 8.03 -6.51
C SER A 26 8.52 7.14 -7.13
N GLU A 27 9.47 6.68 -6.32
CA GLU A 27 10.55 5.77 -6.74
C GLU A 27 10.15 4.29 -6.77
N SER A 28 8.91 3.96 -6.39
CA SER A 28 8.41 2.59 -6.42
C SER A 28 8.18 2.09 -7.84
N SER A 29 8.20 0.76 -8.01
CA SER A 29 7.98 0.11 -9.31
C SER A 29 6.68 0.53 -9.97
N PHE A 30 5.62 0.81 -9.20
CA PHE A 30 4.33 1.26 -9.73
C PHE A 30 4.46 2.48 -10.66
N PHE A 31 5.21 3.50 -10.24
CA PHE A 31 5.39 4.73 -11.01
C PHE A 31 6.50 4.61 -12.04
N LYS A 32 7.58 3.89 -11.72
CA LYS A 32 8.69 3.63 -12.67
C LYS A 32 8.24 2.86 -13.90
N GLU A 33 7.37 1.87 -13.70
CA GLU A 33 6.78 1.05 -14.76
C GLU A 33 5.55 1.72 -15.40
N LYS A 34 5.17 2.92 -14.94
CA LYS A 34 4.04 3.70 -15.47
C LYS A 34 2.72 2.91 -15.49
N ARG A 35 2.44 2.13 -14.43
CA ARG A 35 1.24 1.29 -14.34
C ARG A 35 -0.06 2.13 -14.32
N ALA A 36 -0.01 3.28 -13.67
CA ALA A 36 -1.03 4.32 -13.72
C ALA A 36 -0.43 5.67 -13.27
N PRO A 37 -1.05 6.82 -13.61
CA PRO A 37 -0.58 8.12 -13.16
C PRO A 37 -0.77 8.34 -11.65
N THR A 38 -1.75 7.67 -11.03
CA THR A 38 -2.08 7.79 -9.61
C THR A 38 -2.49 6.43 -9.04
N LEU A 39 -2.42 6.30 -7.71
CA LEU A 39 -3.03 5.17 -7.00
C LEU A 39 -4.56 5.34 -6.94
N PRO A 40 -5.34 4.25 -6.85
CA PRO A 40 -6.79 4.31 -6.71
C PRO A 40 -7.25 5.12 -5.48
N LEU A 41 -8.36 5.84 -5.62
CA LEU A 41 -8.93 6.62 -4.52
C LEU A 41 -9.51 5.70 -3.43
N THR A 42 -9.53 6.16 -2.18
CA THR A 42 -10.09 5.36 -1.07
C THR A 42 -11.56 5.00 -1.30
N ALA A 43 -12.34 5.92 -1.86
CA ALA A 43 -13.73 5.68 -2.25
C ALA A 43 -13.86 4.57 -3.32
N GLU A 44 -12.97 4.55 -4.31
CA GLU A 44 -12.94 3.50 -5.34
C GLU A 44 -12.57 2.14 -4.74
N VAL A 45 -11.61 2.12 -3.80
CA VAL A 45 -11.24 0.90 -3.07
C VAL A 45 -12.43 0.36 -2.26
N ARG A 46 -13.17 1.23 -1.55
CA ARG A 46 -14.36 0.84 -0.78
C ARG A 46 -15.47 0.31 -1.70
N ALA A 47 -15.80 1.05 -2.76
CA ALA A 47 -16.83 0.64 -3.72
C ALA A 47 -16.53 -0.75 -4.32
N ARG A 48 -15.28 -0.97 -4.74
CA ARG A 48 -14.83 -2.26 -5.27
C ARG A 48 -14.90 -3.38 -4.23
N ASN A 49 -14.71 -3.06 -2.95
CA ASN A 49 -14.87 -4.05 -1.89
C ASN A 49 -16.33 -4.41 -1.66
N GLU A 50 -17.22 -3.42 -1.65
CA GLU A 50 -18.67 -3.63 -1.54
C GLU A 50 -19.20 -4.47 -2.70
N GLU A 51 -18.73 -4.21 -3.92
CA GLU A 51 -19.04 -4.99 -5.13
C GLU A 51 -18.61 -6.46 -5.03
N SER A 52 -17.64 -6.81 -4.18
CA SER A 52 -17.22 -8.20 -3.98
C SER A 52 -18.30 -9.08 -3.34
N GLY A 53 -19.33 -8.48 -2.74
CA GLY A 53 -20.38 -9.20 -2.00
C GLY A 53 -19.88 -9.87 -0.72
N ASN A 54 -18.64 -9.62 -0.31
CA ASN A 54 -18.10 -10.21 0.92
C ASN A 54 -18.81 -9.64 2.14
N ILE A 55 -19.27 -10.50 3.05
CA ILE A 55 -19.94 -10.09 4.29
C ILE A 55 -19.10 -9.16 5.19
N ARG A 56 -17.78 -9.13 4.98
CA ARG A 56 -16.83 -8.27 5.71
C ARG A 56 -16.41 -7.03 4.91
N ALA A 57 -16.91 -6.81 3.70
CA ALA A 57 -16.55 -5.68 2.84
C ALA A 57 -16.70 -4.32 3.54
N THR A 58 -17.75 -4.18 4.35
CA THR A 58 -18.06 -2.98 5.14
C THR A 58 -17.46 -3.00 6.54
N SER A 59 -16.61 -3.99 6.87
CA SER A 59 -15.96 -4.03 8.18
C SER A 59 -15.04 -2.83 8.34
N PHE A 60 -15.27 -2.03 9.39
CA PHE A 60 -14.40 -0.89 9.69
C PHE A 60 -12.96 -1.32 9.98
N ASN A 61 -12.80 -2.39 10.76
CA ASN A 61 -11.50 -2.77 11.33
C ASN A 61 -10.63 -3.61 10.40
N ARG A 62 -11.24 -4.59 9.72
CA ARG A 62 -10.54 -5.59 8.91
C ARG A 62 -11.39 -6.01 7.70
N PRO A 63 -11.68 -5.08 6.78
CA PRO A 63 -12.26 -5.43 5.51
C PRO A 63 -11.31 -6.34 4.71
N PRO A 64 -11.83 -7.17 3.79
CA PRO A 64 -10.98 -8.00 2.95
C PRO A 64 -10.13 -7.11 2.02
N PRO A 65 -8.89 -7.50 1.70
CA PRO A 65 -8.04 -6.76 0.78
C PRO A 65 -8.67 -6.67 -0.62
N VAL A 66 -8.40 -5.57 -1.32
CA VAL A 66 -8.93 -5.31 -2.68
C VAL A 66 -7.80 -5.43 -3.69
N THR A 67 -8.01 -6.20 -4.75
CA THR A 67 -7.02 -6.41 -5.82
C THR A 67 -7.43 -5.69 -7.10
N PHE A 68 -6.50 -4.93 -7.66
CA PHE A 68 -6.58 -4.30 -8.98
C PHE A 68 -5.62 -5.05 -9.91
N LEU A 69 -6.12 -6.13 -10.53
CA LEU A 69 -5.30 -7.06 -11.33
C LEU A 69 -4.56 -6.36 -12.48
N SER A 70 -5.24 -5.45 -13.20
CA SER A 70 -4.64 -4.68 -14.29
C SER A 70 -3.48 -3.78 -13.87
N LEU A 71 -3.38 -3.46 -12.57
CA LEU A 71 -2.33 -2.61 -11.99
C LEU A 71 -1.28 -3.42 -11.22
N GLY A 72 -1.45 -4.74 -11.09
CA GLY A 72 -0.62 -5.57 -10.21
C GLY A 72 -0.59 -5.03 -8.78
N LEU A 73 -1.73 -4.51 -8.30
CA LEU A 73 -1.86 -3.76 -7.06
C LEU A 73 -2.82 -4.48 -6.10
N LEU A 74 -2.39 -4.59 -4.85
CA LEU A 74 -3.20 -5.03 -3.72
C LEU A 74 -3.33 -3.88 -2.73
N VAL A 75 -4.54 -3.65 -2.24
CA VAL A 75 -4.83 -2.62 -1.23
C VAL A 75 -5.34 -3.30 0.04
N ARG A 76 -4.62 -3.10 1.14
CA ARG A 76 -5.06 -3.51 2.49
C ARG A 76 -5.51 -2.27 3.24
N TYR A 77 -6.68 -2.33 3.87
CA TYR A 77 -7.18 -1.20 4.65
C TYR A 77 -7.99 -1.60 5.86
N GLY A 78 -8.23 -0.65 6.77
CA GLY A 78 -9.06 -0.82 7.97
C GLY A 78 -8.50 -0.08 9.20
N GLY A 79 -9.32 0.12 10.23
CA GLY A 79 -8.94 0.85 11.45
C GLY A 79 -7.80 0.20 12.25
N ASN A 80 -7.62 -1.12 12.12
CA ASN A 80 -6.54 -1.86 12.75
C ASN A 80 -5.35 -2.15 11.81
N THR A 81 -5.31 -1.49 10.65
CA THR A 81 -4.27 -1.70 9.65
C THR A 81 -2.98 -1.01 10.08
N LYS A 82 -1.97 -1.82 10.42
CA LYS A 82 -0.62 -1.35 10.71
C LYS A 82 0.21 -1.35 9.43
N ILE A 83 1.04 -0.33 9.25
CA ILE A 83 2.10 -0.36 8.25
C ILE A 83 3.14 -1.34 8.76
N ILE A 84 3.18 -2.54 8.19
CA ILE A 84 4.20 -3.53 8.54
C ILE A 84 5.21 -3.61 7.39
N VAL A 85 6.25 -2.78 7.46
CA VAL A 85 7.41 -2.90 6.58
C VAL A 85 8.27 -4.06 7.11
N HIS A 86 8.02 -5.27 6.61
CA HIS A 86 8.92 -6.38 6.91
C HIS A 86 10.23 -6.16 6.16
N LYS A 87 11.36 -6.08 6.87
CA LYS A 87 12.66 -6.34 6.24
C LYS A 87 12.62 -7.78 5.73
N ARG A 88 13.09 -8.00 4.49
CA ARG A 88 13.12 -9.33 3.84
C ARG A 88 13.53 -10.39 4.86
N LEU A 89 12.64 -11.35 5.16
CA LEU A 89 13.05 -12.56 5.88
C LEU A 89 13.93 -13.35 4.90
N PRO A 90 15.23 -13.51 5.17
CA PRO A 90 16.12 -14.18 4.22
C PRO A 90 15.60 -15.59 3.94
N GLY A 91 15.21 -15.82 2.68
CA GLY A 91 14.95 -17.15 2.12
C GLY A 91 13.55 -17.75 2.24
N LYS A 92 12.50 -17.05 2.74
CA LYS A 92 11.18 -17.69 2.91
C LYS A 92 9.94 -16.96 2.39
N VAL A 93 9.89 -15.62 2.41
CA VAL A 93 8.68 -14.90 2.00
C VAL A 93 9.06 -13.64 1.22
N PRO A 94 8.63 -13.50 -0.05
CA PRO A 94 8.77 -12.25 -0.76
C PRO A 94 7.93 -11.18 -0.02
N VAL A 95 8.59 -10.11 0.43
CA VAL A 95 7.88 -8.98 1.02
C VAL A 95 7.35 -8.10 -0.11
N PRO A 96 6.05 -7.79 -0.13
CA PRO A 96 5.49 -6.90 -1.14
C PRO A 96 6.07 -5.50 -0.99
N GLU A 97 6.48 -4.94 -2.13
CA GLU A 97 6.85 -3.53 -2.22
C GLU A 97 5.63 -2.66 -1.89
N ILE A 98 5.83 -1.60 -1.12
CA ILE A 98 4.79 -0.61 -0.81
C ILE A 98 4.92 0.54 -1.80
N PHE A 99 3.82 0.94 -2.43
CA PHE A 99 3.75 2.05 -3.38
C PHE A 99 3.30 3.37 -2.73
N GLY A 100 2.54 3.26 -1.64
CA GLY A 100 2.07 4.40 -0.87
C GLY A 100 1.08 4.00 0.22
N TRP A 101 0.62 4.97 0.98
CA TRP A 101 -0.44 4.78 1.98
C TRP A 101 -1.20 6.08 2.24
N THR A 102 -2.41 5.97 2.79
CA THR A 102 -3.19 7.13 3.21
C THR A 102 -4.13 6.86 4.39
N GLU A 103 -4.44 7.97 5.07
CA GLU A 103 -5.45 8.23 6.10
C GLU A 103 -6.84 8.56 5.56
N ASP A 104 -7.88 7.74 5.71
CA ASP A 104 -9.23 8.19 5.37
C ASP A 104 -10.30 7.60 6.30
N ASP A 105 -11.08 8.50 6.90
CA ASP A 105 -12.18 8.19 7.84
C ASP A 105 -11.79 7.19 8.96
N GLY A 106 -10.60 7.40 9.55
CA GLY A 106 -10.06 6.53 10.61
C GLY A 106 -9.59 5.15 10.13
N GLN A 107 -9.63 4.87 8.82
CA GLN A 107 -9.06 3.68 8.21
C GLN A 107 -7.75 4.02 7.52
N ARG A 108 -6.73 3.18 7.72
CA ARG A 108 -5.47 3.30 7.01
C ARG A 108 -5.48 2.41 5.77
N PHE A 109 -5.10 2.95 4.62
CA PHE A 109 -4.99 2.26 3.34
C PHE A 109 -3.52 2.08 2.97
N ILE A 110 -3.11 0.86 2.63
CA ILE A 110 -1.75 0.52 2.20
C ILE A 110 -1.82 -0.03 0.79
N TYR A 111 -1.14 0.65 -0.13
CA TYR A 111 -1.02 0.28 -1.54
C TYR A 111 0.28 -0.48 -1.73
N MET A 112 0.19 -1.72 -2.20
CA MET A 112 1.35 -2.60 -2.30
C MET A 112 1.30 -3.49 -3.53
N ALA A 113 2.46 -4.00 -3.94
CA ALA A 113 2.57 -4.95 -5.04
C ALA A 113 1.69 -6.18 -4.76
N SER A 114 0.89 -6.56 -5.75
CA SER A 114 0.21 -7.85 -5.76
C SER A 114 1.25 -8.92 -6.07
N ILE A 115 1.79 -9.55 -5.04
CA ILE A 115 2.59 -10.76 -5.22
C ILE A 115 1.61 -11.91 -5.39
N GLU A 116 1.75 -12.63 -6.51
CA GLU A 116 1.11 -13.93 -6.69
C GLU A 116 1.72 -14.90 -5.67
N GLY A 117 1.08 -14.98 -4.50
CA GLY A 117 1.37 -16.04 -3.55
C GLY A 117 0.61 -17.27 -4.02
N ILE A 118 1.31 -18.40 -4.22
CA ILE A 118 0.66 -19.69 -4.30
C ILE A 118 -0.04 -19.89 -2.94
N THR A 119 -1.34 -19.65 -2.89
CA THR A 119 -2.18 -20.13 -1.79
C THR A 119 -2.28 -21.64 -1.95
N PHE A 120 -1.48 -22.38 -1.18
CA PHE A 120 -1.64 -23.82 -0.97
C PHE A 120 -2.79 -24.08 0.01
#